data_AF-A0A368U3P7-F1
#
_entry.id   AF-A0A368U3P7-F1
#
_cell.length_a   1.000
_cell.length_b   1.000
_cell.length_c   1.000
_cell.angle_alpha   90.00
_cell.angle_beta   90.00
_cell.angle_gamma   90.00
#
_symmetry.space_group_name_H-M   'P 1'
#
loop_
_entity.id
_entity.type
_entity.pdbx_description
1 polymer ?
#
loop_
_entity_poly.entity_id
_entity_poly.type
_entity_poly.pdbx_seq_one_letter_code
_entity_poly.pdbx_strand_id
1 'polypeptide(L)'
;MSPRDLSCEEVIERLFDYLDRELDHQQTADIERHLSRCRDCFTRAEFEKRLRARVAASGTVKAPPRLYHRIGSLLDKFDEDEPDRSH
;
A
#
# COMPACT_ATOMS: atom_id res chain seq x y z
N MET A 1 9.10 26.79 -14.67
CA MET A 1 8.35 25.55 -14.35
C MET A 1 8.77 25.16 -12.94
N SER A 2 7.93 25.52 -11.95
CA SER A 2 8.18 25.26 -10.52
C SER A 2 7.98 23.78 -10.18
N PRO A 3 8.53 23.27 -9.06
CA PRO A 3 8.60 21.84 -8.77
C PRO A 3 7.20 21.23 -8.82
N ARG A 4 7.07 20.14 -9.58
CA ARG A 4 5.81 19.63 -10.11
C ARG A 4 4.87 19.22 -8.98
N ASP A 5 3.86 20.04 -8.71
CA ASP A 5 2.67 19.57 -7.99
C ASP A 5 1.99 18.51 -8.87
N LEU A 6 1.73 17.32 -8.30
CA LEU A 6 1.06 16.22 -9.00
C LEU A 6 -0.31 16.67 -9.49
N SER A 7 -0.66 16.25 -10.70
CA SER A 7 -2.02 16.37 -11.23
C SER A 7 -2.97 15.41 -10.50
N CYS A 8 -4.27 15.68 -10.57
CA CYS A 8 -5.27 14.75 -10.03
C CYS A 8 -5.16 13.37 -10.69
N GLU A 9 -4.87 13.31 -11.99
CA GLU A 9 -4.73 12.06 -12.74
C GLU A 9 -3.57 11.21 -12.19
N GLU A 10 -2.38 11.80 -12.03
CA GLU A 10 -1.21 11.12 -11.45
C GLU A 10 -1.47 10.62 -10.01
N VAL A 11 -2.23 11.37 -9.22
CA VAL A 11 -2.61 10.94 -7.86
C VAL A 11 -3.58 9.76 -7.90
N ILE A 12 -4.53 9.75 -8.83
CA ILE A 12 -5.46 8.63 -8.98
C ILE A 12 -4.76 7.38 -9.47
N GLU A 13 -3.83 7.49 -10.41
CA GLU A 13 -3.04 6.35 -10.89
C GLU A 13 -2.24 5.68 -9.77
N ARG A 14 -1.66 6.47 -8.86
CA ARG A 14 -0.83 5.99 -7.75
C ARG A 14 -1.59 5.82 -6.43
N LEU A 15 -2.91 5.98 -6.45
CA LEU A 15 -3.71 6.01 -5.22
C LEU A 15 -3.63 4.69 -4.46
N PHE A 16 -3.64 3.56 -5.18
CA PHE A 16 -3.58 2.25 -4.54
C PHE A 16 -2.20 1.96 -3.96
N ASP A 17 -1.12 2.23 -4.70
CA ASP A 17 0.26 2.13 -4.20
C ASP A 17 0.45 2.97 -2.92
N TYR A 18 -0.12 4.17 -2.87
CA TYR A 18 -0.15 5.00 -1.67
C TYR A 18 -0.91 4.34 -0.51
N LEU A 19 -2.09 3.78 -0.77
CA LEU A 19 -2.91 3.10 0.25
C LEU A 19 -2.26 1.80 0.75
N ASP A 20 -1.51 1.12 -0.10
CA ASP A 20 -0.79 -0.12 0.18
C ASP A 20 0.62 0.14 0.78
N ARG A 21 1.04 1.41 0.84
CA ARG A 21 2.34 1.87 1.36
C ARG A 21 3.53 1.33 0.56
N GLU A 22 3.36 1.22 -0.76
CA GLU A 22 4.37 0.74 -1.70
C GLU A 22 5.18 1.86 -2.36
N LEU A 23 4.84 3.12 -2.06
CA LEU A 23 5.54 4.29 -2.57
C LEU A 23 6.76 4.67 -1.72
N ASP A 24 7.75 5.28 -2.37
CA ASP A 24 8.87 5.87 -1.65
C ASP A 24 8.45 7.10 -0.82
N HIS A 25 9.34 7.57 0.04
CA HIS A 25 9.07 8.72 0.92
C HIS A 25 8.74 10.02 0.17
N GLN A 26 9.36 10.25 -0.99
CA GLN A 26 9.15 11.48 -1.76
C GLN A 26 7.79 11.42 -2.47
N GLN A 27 7.47 10.31 -3.11
CA GLN A 27 6.19 10.04 -3.76
C GLN A 27 5.03 10.13 -2.78
N THR A 28 5.20 9.57 -1.58
CA THR A 28 4.22 9.66 -0.50
C THR A 28 3.96 11.12 -0.12
N ALA A 29 5.02 11.90 0.11
CA ALA A 29 4.90 13.32 0.47
C ALA A 29 4.25 14.17 -0.65
N ASP A 30 4.50 13.83 -1.91
CA ASP A 30 3.89 14.50 -3.05
C ASP A 30 2.38 14.25 -3.13
N ILE A 31 1.94 13.01 -2.92
CA ILE A 31 0.52 12.66 -2.86
C ILE A 31 -0.14 13.30 -1.65
N GLU A 32 0.46 13.22 -0.46
CA GLU A 32 -0.07 13.85 0.76
C GLU A 32 -0.27 15.36 0.58
N ARG A 33 0.71 16.04 -0.04
CA ARG A 33 0.60 17.46 -0.38
C ARG A 33 -0.60 17.72 -1.29
N HIS A 34 -0.80 16.90 -2.32
CA HIS A 34 -1.96 17.06 -3.20
C HIS A 34 -3.28 16.80 -2.46
N LEU A 35 -3.38 15.73 -1.67
CA LEU A 35 -4.58 15.40 -0.89
C LEU A 35 -4.93 16.48 0.13
N SER A 36 -3.93 17.21 0.67
CA SER A 36 -4.17 18.35 1.56
C SER A 36 -4.82 19.57 0.88
N ARG A 37 -4.70 19.67 -0.46
CA ARG A 37 -5.15 20.83 -1.24
C ARG A 37 -6.35 20.51 -2.16
N CYS A 38 -6.51 19.25 -2.56
CA CYS A 38 -7.56 18.81 -3.48
C CYS A 38 -8.62 17.98 -2.75
N ARG A 39 -9.80 18.57 -2.54
CA ARG A 39 -10.93 17.92 -1.86
C ARG A 39 -11.45 16.69 -2.60
N ASP A 40 -11.43 16.70 -3.93
CA ASP A 40 -11.93 15.59 -4.75
C ASP A 40 -11.04 14.35 -4.61
N CYS A 41 -9.73 14.52 -4.75
CA CYS A 41 -8.76 13.44 -4.52
C CYS A 41 -8.79 12.96 -3.07
N PHE A 42 -8.90 13.88 -2.09
CA PHE A 42 -9.05 13.52 -0.68
C PHE A 42 -10.29 12.65 -0.44
N THR A 43 -11.44 13.05 -0.97
CA THR A 43 -12.71 12.32 -0.81
C THR A 43 -12.60 10.92 -1.41
N ARG A 44 -11.94 10.78 -2.55
CA ARG A 44 -11.72 9.48 -3.20
C ARG A 44 -10.78 8.59 -2.38
N ALA A 45 -9.67 9.12 -1.90
CA ALA A 45 -8.76 8.39 -1.03
C ALA A 45 -9.44 7.91 0.27
N GLU A 46 -10.25 8.77 0.90
CA GLU A 46 -11.00 8.41 2.10
C GLU A 46 -12.10 7.38 1.83
N PHE A 47 -12.76 7.45 0.67
CA PHE A 47 -13.72 6.43 0.27
C PHE A 47 -13.05 5.06 0.15
N GLU A 48 -11.92 4.97 -0.56
CA GLU A 48 -11.17 3.73 -0.74
C GLU A 48 -10.71 3.14 0.60
N LYS A 49 -10.18 3.98 1.52
CA LYS A 49 -9.81 3.54 2.88
C LYS A 49 -10.99 2.94 3.63
N ARG A 50 -12.14 3.62 3.61
CA ARG A 50 -13.36 3.16 4.31
C ARG A 50 -13.90 1.88 3.70
N LEU A 51 -13.85 1.75 2.37
CA LEU A 51 -14.26 0.54 1.67
C LEU A 51 -13.37 -0.64 2.08
N ARG A 52 -12.04 -0.48 2.00
CA ARG A 52 -11.06 -1.50 2.43
C ARG A 52 -11.28 -1.92 3.88
N ALA A 53 -11.50 -0.96 4.79
CA ALA A 53 -11.80 -1.25 6.19
C ALA A 53 -13.09 -2.07 6.37
N ARG A 54 -14.15 -1.75 5.62
CA ARG A 54 -15.41 -2.52 5.64
C ARG A 54 -15.24 -3.93 5.10
N VAL A 55 -14.51 -4.09 3.99
CA VAL A 55 -14.22 -5.43 3.43
C VAL A 55 -13.41 -6.25 4.42
N ALA A 56 -12.37 -5.67 5.04
CA ALA A 56 -11.58 -6.34 6.07
C ALA A 56 -12.43 -6.77 7.27
N ALA A 57 -13.33 -5.91 7.74
CA ALA A 57 -14.25 -6.22 8.84
C ALA A 57 -15.29 -7.30 8.49
N SER A 58 -15.61 -7.48 7.20
CA SER A 58 -16.55 -8.52 6.75
C SER A 58 -15.95 -9.93 6.77
N GLY A 59 -14.62 -10.04 6.83
CA GLY A 59 -13.92 -11.32 6.98
C GLY A 59 -14.08 -11.89 8.39
N THR A 60 -15.01 -12.81 8.59
CA THR A 60 -15.26 -13.45 9.89
C THR A 60 -14.41 -14.70 10.14
N VAL A 61 -13.73 -15.20 9.10
CA VAL A 61 -12.94 -16.44 9.17
C VAL A 61 -11.51 -16.12 9.53
N LYS A 62 -11.07 -16.60 10.69
CA LYS A 62 -9.65 -16.57 11.07
C LYS A 62 -8.91 -17.68 10.33
N ALA A 63 -7.73 -17.37 9.80
CA ALA A 63 -6.86 -18.37 9.22
C ALA A 63 -6.50 -19.45 10.26
N PRO A 64 -6.53 -20.74 9.90
CA PRO A 64 -6.19 -21.81 10.84
C PRO A 64 -4.68 -21.78 11.18
N PRO A 65 -4.27 -22.17 12.40
CA PRO A 65 -2.86 -22.17 12.83
C PRO A 65 -1.92 -22.92 11.87
N ARG A 66 -2.40 -24.00 11.26
CA ARG A 66 -1.64 -24.78 10.28
C ARG A 66 -1.24 -23.97 9.05
N LEU A 67 -2.05 -22.99 8.64
CA LEU A 67 -1.73 -22.11 7.52
C LEU A 67 -0.54 -21.20 7.87
N TYR A 68 -0.52 -20.62 9.07
CA TYR A 68 0.60 -19.79 9.53
C TYR A 68 1.90 -20.58 9.58
N HIS A 69 1.87 -21.80 10.14
CA HIS A 69 3.05 -22.68 10.14
C HIS A 69 3.56 -22.99 8.73
N ARG A 70 2.63 -23.29 7.80
CA ARG A 70 3.00 -23.58 6.42
C ARG A 70 3.59 -22.36 5.71
N ILE A 71 3.03 -21.16 5.92
CA ILE A 71 3.57 -19.92 5.37
C ILE A 71 4.96 -19.65 5.94
N GLY A 72 5.15 -19.77 7.27
CA GLY A 72 6.47 -19.61 7.89
C GLY A 72 7.51 -20.57 7.32
N SER A 73 7.18 -21.86 7.23
CA SER A 73 8.09 -22.86 6.64
C SER A 73 8.41 -22.63 5.16
N LEU A 74 7.59 -21.87 4.42
CA LEU A 74 7.91 -21.49 3.05
C LEU A 74 8.84 -20.29 3.04
N LEU A 75 8.57 -19.27 3.87
CA LEU A 75 9.43 -18.08 4.00
C LEU A 75 10.83 -18.46 4.46
N ASP A 76 10.96 -19.31 5.48
CA ASP A 76 12.25 -19.79 5.98
C ASP A 76 13.09 -20.46 4.88
N LYS A 77 12.45 -21.26 4.01
CA LYS A 77 13.12 -21.90 2.88
C LYS A 77 13.60 -20.89 1.84
N PHE A 78 12.78 -19.89 1.52
CA PHE A 78 13.19 -18.82 0.61
C PHE A 78 14.37 -18.03 1.15
N ASP A 79 14.43 -17.81 2.46
CA ASP A 79 15.55 -17.13 3.12
C ASP A 79 16.81 -18.04 3.20
N GLU A 80 16.65 -19.36 3.34
CA GLU A 80 17.75 -20.34 3.33
C GLU A 80 18.32 -20.60 1.91
N ASP A 81 17.51 -20.43 0.86
CA ASP A 81 17.88 -20.59 -0.54
C ASP A 81 18.63 -19.37 -1.14
N GLU A 82 18.95 -18.32 -0.36
CA GLU A 82 19.92 -17.27 -0.73
C GLU A 82 21.31 -17.49 -0.07
N PRO A 83 22.15 -18.44 -0.55
CA PRO A 83 23.57 -18.30 -0.38
C PRO A 83 24.05 -17.24 -1.39
N ASP A 84 24.38 -16.05 -0.91
CA ASP A 84 25.06 -14.95 -1.63
C ASP A 84 24.17 -13.89 -2.31
N ARG A 85 23.87 -12.82 -1.56
CA ARG A 85 23.81 -11.46 -2.12
C ARG A 85 24.83 -10.56 -1.44
N SER A 86 26.10 -10.82 -1.75
CA SER A 86 27.18 -9.84 -1.64
C SER A 86 27.30 -9.04 -2.95
N HIS A 87 26.49 -7.98 -3.11
CA HIS A 87 26.90 -6.78 -3.87
C HIS A 87 25.94 -5.61 -3.67
#